data_AF-A0A090I3C0-F1
#
_entry.id   AF-A0A090I3C0-F1
#
_cell.length_a   1.000
_cell.length_b   1.000
_cell.length_c   1.000
_cell.angle_alpha   90.00
_cell.angle_beta   90.00
_cell.angle_gamma   90.00
#
_symmetry.space_group_name_H-M   'P 1'
#
loop_
_entity.id
_entity.type
_entity.pdbx_description
1 polymer ?
#
loop_
_entity_poly.entity_id
_entity_poly.type
_entity_poly.pdbx_seq_one_letter_code
_entity_poly.pdbx_strand_id
1 'polypeptide(L)'
;MKKLILMLVLTAMTLTACGQKNNENNMDNIEKTNNVANVENESINLNDKEKIDNQTDASFDEFTGSIDNFNAILKITPFTNADLEDVKNEFGENSDEYLCLQDDRPLYKLETYLNYTGDTVEGIQDVDEIKYTITIDGEDITSEFFGNRQVMESLLSKRNLSHGKYYYKDSERSQAPTDSSEILLKSEGNAIDVLNFEIKLNKAN
;
A
#
# COMPACT_ATOMS: atom_id res chain seq x y z
N MET A 1 59.09 16.12 -16.57
CA MET A 1 58.75 14.68 -16.63
C MET A 1 57.32 14.50 -16.13
N LYS A 2 56.50 13.75 -16.89
CA LYS A 2 55.14 13.25 -16.57
C LYS A 2 54.06 14.37 -16.48
N LYS A 3 53.29 14.64 -17.54
CA LYS A 3 52.10 13.92 -18.07
C LYS A 3 50.88 14.10 -17.14
N LEU A 4 49.63 14.37 -17.54
CA LEU A 4 48.97 14.59 -18.84
C LEU A 4 47.50 15.01 -18.55
N ILE A 5 46.94 15.88 -19.40
CA ILE A 5 45.55 15.97 -19.87
C ILE A 5 44.48 16.58 -18.93
N LEU A 6 44.35 17.90 -19.12
CA LEU A 6 43.11 18.66 -19.10
C LEU A 6 42.46 18.50 -20.50
N MET A 7 41.26 17.91 -20.62
CA MET A 7 40.39 17.99 -21.80
C MET A 7 38.96 17.61 -21.35
N LEU A 8 38.00 18.53 -21.34
CA LEU A 8 37.18 18.97 -22.49
C LEU A 8 36.11 17.94 -22.85
N VAL A 9 35.00 17.95 -22.11
CA VAL A 9 33.64 17.65 -22.65
C VAL A 9 32.63 18.45 -21.83
N LEU A 10 32.56 19.77 -22.10
CA LEU A 10 31.51 20.65 -21.59
C LEU A 10 30.96 21.46 -22.76
N THR A 11 30.44 20.78 -23.79
CA THR A 11 29.65 21.38 -24.89
C THR A 11 29.04 20.28 -25.76
N ALA A 12 27.89 19.74 -25.33
CA ALA A 12 26.98 19.00 -26.22
C ALA A 12 25.53 19.08 -25.73
N MET A 13 25.12 20.25 -25.22
CA MET A 13 23.72 20.63 -25.17
C MET A 13 23.55 21.73 -26.20
N THR A 14 23.10 21.37 -27.39
CA THR A 14 22.27 22.18 -28.28
C THR A 14 22.06 21.43 -29.61
N LEU A 15 20.79 21.35 -30.02
CA LEU A 15 20.28 21.14 -31.38
C LEU A 15 20.14 19.68 -31.87
N THR A 16 18.98 19.09 -31.57
CA THR A 16 18.09 18.56 -32.62
C THR A 16 16.62 18.83 -32.25
N ALA A 17 16.17 20.05 -32.56
CA ALA A 17 14.78 20.30 -32.89
C ALA A 17 14.71 20.45 -34.42
N CYS A 18 14.09 19.49 -35.09
CA CYS A 18 13.61 19.63 -36.46
C CYS A 18 12.50 18.61 -36.70
N GLY A 19 11.27 19.09 -36.87
CA GLY A 19 10.12 18.24 -37.19
C GLY A 19 8.74 18.89 -36.98
N GLN A 20 8.54 20.13 -37.46
CA GLN A 20 7.21 20.66 -37.85
C GLN A 20 6.66 19.79 -39.02
N LYS A 21 5.36 19.56 -39.28
CA LYS A 21 4.19 20.46 -39.26
C LYS A 21 2.91 19.68 -39.67
N ASN A 22 1.74 20.20 -39.27
CA ASN A 22 0.40 20.18 -39.92
C ASN A 22 -0.37 18.84 -39.95
N ASN A 23 -1.71 18.78 -39.80
CA ASN A 23 -2.73 19.74 -40.25
C ASN A 23 -4.09 19.53 -39.53
N GLU A 24 -4.89 20.59 -39.53
CA GLU A 24 -6.25 20.74 -39.01
C GLU A 24 -7.32 19.91 -39.75
N ASN A 25 -8.44 19.64 -39.04
CA ASN A 25 -9.85 19.90 -39.40
C ASN A 25 -10.88 18.76 -39.28
N ASN A 26 -12.00 19.16 -38.65
CA ASN A 26 -13.41 18.82 -38.86
C ASN A 26 -13.99 17.44 -38.51
N MET A 27 -14.95 17.49 -37.57
CA MET A 27 -16.38 17.15 -37.74
C MET A 27 -16.72 15.99 -38.70
N ASP A 28 -17.34 14.94 -38.18
CA ASP A 28 -18.74 14.66 -38.53
C ASP A 28 -19.44 13.64 -37.63
N ASN A 29 -20.71 13.92 -37.37
CA ASN A 29 -21.69 13.07 -36.72
C ASN A 29 -21.95 11.79 -37.54
N ILE A 30 -22.15 10.66 -36.86
CA ILE A 30 -23.08 9.61 -37.33
C ILE A 30 -23.90 9.11 -36.14
N GLU A 31 -25.13 9.61 -36.02
CA GLU A 31 -26.24 8.85 -35.44
C GLU A 31 -26.69 7.78 -36.46
N LYS A 32 -26.94 6.53 -36.00
CA LYS A 32 -28.20 5.80 -36.23
C LYS A 32 -28.21 4.39 -35.59
N THR A 33 -28.97 4.31 -34.50
CA THR A 33 -30.11 3.40 -34.20
C THR A 33 -30.02 1.86 -34.35
N ASN A 34 -30.27 1.23 -33.19
CA ASN A 34 -31.28 0.20 -32.86
C ASN A 34 -30.98 -1.31 -32.92
N ASN A 35 -30.97 -1.86 -31.69
CA ASN A 35 -31.58 -3.12 -31.20
C ASN A 35 -31.05 -4.48 -31.70
N VAL A 36 -30.53 -5.31 -30.78
CA VAL A 36 -31.28 -6.40 -30.10
C VAL A 36 -30.32 -7.20 -29.16
N ALA A 37 -30.74 -7.34 -27.89
CA ALA A 37 -30.53 -8.41 -26.89
C ALA A 37 -29.13 -8.79 -26.35
N ASN A 38 -28.86 -8.30 -25.13
CA ASN A 38 -28.61 -9.05 -23.89
C ASN A 38 -27.62 -10.24 -23.88
N VAL A 39 -26.36 -9.96 -23.54
CA VAL A 39 -25.49 -10.82 -22.72
C VAL A 39 -24.63 -9.86 -21.87
N GLU A 40 -24.96 -9.71 -20.59
CA GLU A 40 -24.16 -8.95 -19.61
C GLU A 40 -22.84 -9.69 -19.33
N ASN A 41 -21.86 -9.48 -20.20
CA ASN A 41 -20.44 -9.54 -19.85
C ASN A 41 -20.05 -8.09 -19.56
N GLU A 42 -19.91 -7.72 -18.29
CA GLU A 42 -19.36 -6.43 -17.90
C GLU A 42 -17.88 -6.36 -18.32
N SER A 43 -17.67 -5.96 -19.57
CA SER A 43 -16.42 -5.42 -20.04
C SER A 43 -16.14 -4.14 -19.24
N ILE A 44 -15.19 -4.23 -18.31
CA ILE A 44 -14.65 -3.10 -17.57
C ILE A 44 -14.26 -2.01 -18.58
N ASN A 45 -14.94 -0.87 -18.50
CA ASN A 45 -14.73 0.25 -19.40
C ASN A 45 -13.43 0.95 -18.98
N LEU A 46 -12.61 1.36 -19.96
CA LEU A 46 -11.36 2.12 -19.70
C LEU A 46 -11.61 3.45 -18.96
N ASN A 47 -12.85 3.93 -18.92
CA ASN A 47 -13.28 5.09 -18.13
C ASN A 47 -13.37 4.83 -16.60
N ASP A 48 -13.28 3.58 -16.14
CA ASP A 48 -13.32 3.26 -14.70
C ASP A 48 -11.94 3.43 -14.02
N LYS A 49 -10.83 3.48 -14.78
CA LYS A 49 -9.50 3.75 -14.23
C LYS A 49 -9.33 5.21 -13.79
N GLU A 50 -9.87 6.17 -14.55
CA GLU A 50 -9.78 7.60 -14.23
C GLU A 50 -10.74 8.03 -13.10
N LYS A 51 -11.76 7.22 -12.80
CA LYS A 51 -12.76 7.54 -11.76
C LYS A 51 -12.26 7.24 -10.34
N ILE A 52 -11.26 6.37 -10.20
CA ILE A 52 -10.63 6.04 -8.91
C ILE A 52 -9.69 7.15 -8.46
N ASP A 53 -9.07 7.88 -9.40
CA ASP A 53 -8.08 8.93 -9.08
C ASP A 53 -8.69 10.20 -8.45
N ASN A 54 -10.03 10.33 -8.41
CA ASN A 54 -10.73 11.47 -7.81
C ASN A 54 -11.77 11.11 -6.72
N GLN A 55 -11.76 9.87 -6.22
CA GLN A 55 -12.61 9.50 -5.08
C GLN A 55 -11.88 9.81 -3.76
N THR A 56 -12.01 11.05 -3.29
CA THR A 56 -11.63 11.45 -1.92
C THR A 56 -12.63 10.98 -0.85
N ASP A 57 -13.74 10.36 -1.23
CA ASP A 57 -14.75 9.80 -0.30
C ASP A 57 -14.80 8.27 -0.38
N ALA A 58 -13.64 7.65 -0.32
CA ALA A 58 -13.56 6.22 -0.25
C ALA A 58 -13.98 5.71 1.13
N SER A 59 -14.90 4.75 1.15
CA SER A 59 -15.25 3.92 2.31
C SER A 59 -13.98 3.46 3.03
N PHE A 60 -13.75 3.96 4.24
CA PHE A 60 -12.75 3.43 5.16
C PHE A 60 -13.41 2.28 5.93
N ASP A 61 -13.05 1.05 5.60
CA ASP A 61 -13.39 -0.06 6.49
C ASP A 61 -12.29 -0.12 7.57
N GLU A 62 -12.68 0.25 8.79
CA GLU A 62 -11.81 0.23 9.96
C GLU A 62 -12.18 -0.96 10.84
N PHE A 63 -11.19 -1.73 11.28
CA PHE A 63 -11.35 -2.79 12.26
C PHE A 63 -10.49 -2.46 13.47
N THR A 64 -11.08 -2.59 14.66
CA THR A 64 -10.41 -2.25 15.91
C THR A 64 -10.48 -3.42 16.88
N GLY A 65 -9.49 -3.50 17.73
CA GLY A 65 -9.46 -4.45 18.83
C GLY A 65 -8.51 -3.96 19.91
N SER A 66 -8.80 -4.37 21.13
CA SER A 66 -8.02 -3.99 22.30
C SER A 66 -7.93 -5.15 23.27
N ILE A 67 -6.79 -5.23 23.94
CA ILE A 67 -6.54 -6.07 25.11
C ILE A 67 -5.75 -5.23 26.10
N ASP A 68 -5.76 -5.57 27.39
CA ASP A 68 -4.96 -4.96 28.48
C ASP A 68 -4.24 -3.64 28.13
N ASN A 69 -3.03 -3.74 27.59
CA ASN A 69 -2.15 -2.61 27.28
C ASN A 69 -1.96 -2.34 25.78
N PHE A 70 -2.84 -2.84 24.91
CA PHE A 70 -2.72 -2.67 23.47
C PHE A 70 -4.03 -2.28 22.82
N ASN A 71 -3.93 -1.34 21.89
CA ASN A 71 -4.96 -1.03 20.93
C ASN A 71 -4.43 -1.27 19.53
N ALA A 72 -5.19 -1.99 18.72
CA ALA A 72 -4.87 -2.25 17.33
C ALA A 72 -5.96 -1.71 16.41
N ILE A 73 -5.53 -1.15 15.29
CA ILE A 73 -6.40 -0.59 14.27
C ILE A 73 -5.91 -1.10 12.92
N LEU A 74 -6.81 -1.70 12.16
CA LEU A 74 -6.64 -2.07 10.77
C LEU A 74 -7.50 -1.14 9.92
N LYS A 75 -6.91 -0.57 8.88
CA LYS A 75 -7.60 0.29 7.92
C LYS A 75 -7.47 -0.29 6.53
N ILE A 76 -8.59 -0.34 5.83
CA ILE A 76 -8.66 -0.67 4.41
C ILE A 76 -9.08 0.58 3.67
N THR A 77 -8.23 1.03 2.76
CA THR A 77 -8.44 2.27 2.00
C THR A 77 -8.15 2.02 0.53
N PRO A 78 -8.75 2.75 -0.41
CA PRO A 78 -8.36 2.64 -1.80
C PRO A 78 -6.93 3.05 -2.04
N PHE A 79 -6.28 2.35 -2.94
CA PHE A 79 -4.90 2.64 -3.32
C PHE A 79 -4.83 3.82 -4.29
N THR A 80 -4.11 4.86 -3.90
CA THR A 80 -4.03 6.14 -4.61
C THR A 80 -2.66 6.36 -5.25
N ASN A 81 -2.55 7.39 -6.11
CA ASN A 81 -1.25 7.81 -6.64
C ASN A 81 -0.33 8.38 -5.56
N ALA A 82 -0.88 8.88 -4.44
CA ALA A 82 -0.07 9.33 -3.31
C ALA A 82 0.65 8.13 -2.67
N ASP A 83 -0.06 7.01 -2.50
CA ASP A 83 0.54 5.76 -1.99
C ASP A 83 1.65 5.25 -2.92
N LEU A 84 1.45 5.34 -4.23
CA LEU A 84 2.46 4.95 -5.22
C LEU A 84 3.71 5.85 -5.15
N GLU A 85 3.55 7.15 -4.91
CA GLU A 85 4.68 8.07 -4.73
C GLU A 85 5.39 7.84 -3.37
N ASP A 86 4.65 7.48 -2.32
CA ASP A 86 5.24 7.10 -1.03
C ASP A 86 6.13 5.86 -1.18
N VAL A 87 5.66 4.81 -1.86
CA VAL A 87 6.47 3.61 -2.18
C VAL A 87 7.70 3.98 -3.00
N LYS A 88 7.55 4.85 -4.02
CA LYS A 88 8.68 5.34 -4.82
C LYS A 88 9.72 6.05 -3.97
N ASN A 89 9.28 6.87 -3.01
CA ASN A 89 10.17 7.63 -2.14
C ASN A 89 10.89 6.73 -1.14
N GLU A 90 10.23 5.66 -0.68
CA GLU A 90 10.82 4.70 0.27
C GLU A 90 11.79 3.73 -0.41
N PHE A 91 11.40 3.12 -1.55
CA PHE A 91 12.14 2.02 -2.17
C PHE A 91 12.90 2.43 -3.46
N GLY A 92 12.50 3.53 -4.09
CA GLY A 92 13.10 4.05 -5.32
C GLY A 92 12.31 3.69 -6.59
N GLU A 93 12.45 4.53 -7.62
CA GLU A 93 11.69 4.41 -8.89
C GLU A 93 11.99 3.15 -9.72
N ASN A 94 13.09 2.44 -9.41
CA ASN A 94 13.49 1.22 -10.10
C ASN A 94 13.40 -0.01 -9.17
N SER A 95 12.72 0.11 -8.02
CA SER A 95 12.50 -1.01 -7.10
C SER A 95 11.46 -1.98 -7.64
N ASP A 96 11.62 -3.27 -7.32
CA ASP A 96 10.65 -4.30 -7.71
C ASP A 96 9.27 -3.99 -7.09
N GLU A 97 9.24 -3.46 -5.86
CA GLU A 97 8.03 -3.02 -5.16
C GLU A 97 7.29 -1.93 -5.93
N TYR A 98 8.00 -0.88 -6.35
CA TYR A 98 7.38 0.22 -7.09
C TYR A 98 6.92 -0.21 -8.49
N LEU A 99 7.77 -0.93 -9.23
CA LEU A 99 7.47 -1.36 -10.60
C LEU A 99 6.28 -2.33 -10.64
N CYS A 100 6.21 -3.27 -9.68
CA CYS A 100 5.08 -4.20 -9.58
C CYS A 100 3.73 -3.48 -9.39
N LEU A 101 3.70 -2.44 -8.53
CA LEU A 101 2.48 -1.67 -8.27
C LEU A 101 2.08 -0.74 -9.43
N GLN A 102 3.00 -0.41 -10.35
CA GLN A 102 2.68 0.31 -11.58
C GLN A 102 2.01 -0.59 -12.62
N ASP A 103 2.58 -1.78 -12.85
CA ASP A 103 2.11 -2.72 -13.85
C ASP A 103 0.78 -3.38 -13.43
N ASP A 104 0.65 -3.65 -12.14
CA ASP A 104 -0.51 -4.26 -11.52
C ASP A 104 -0.93 -3.40 -10.32
N ARG A 105 -1.78 -2.40 -10.59
CA ARG A 105 -2.22 -1.44 -9.58
C ARG A 105 -3.32 -2.07 -8.71
N PRO A 106 -3.11 -2.18 -7.39
CA PRO A 106 -4.14 -2.69 -6.50
C PRO A 106 -5.30 -1.70 -6.38
N LEU A 107 -6.45 -2.23 -5.95
CA LEU A 107 -7.65 -1.46 -5.65
C LEU A 107 -7.61 -0.90 -4.24
N TYR A 108 -7.11 -1.67 -3.26
CA TYR A 108 -7.05 -1.27 -1.86
C TYR A 108 -5.68 -1.51 -1.22
N LYS A 109 -5.37 -0.72 -0.20
CA LYS A 109 -4.23 -0.82 0.70
C LYS A 109 -4.71 -1.19 2.10
N LEU A 110 -3.94 -2.05 2.77
CA LEU A 110 -4.13 -2.45 4.14
C LEU A 110 -3.09 -1.78 5.05
N GLU A 111 -3.54 -1.07 6.08
CA GLU A 111 -2.65 -0.46 7.07
C GLU A 111 -3.04 -0.89 8.48
N THR A 112 -2.11 -1.58 9.15
CA THR A 112 -2.29 -2.01 10.53
C THR A 112 -1.41 -1.20 11.46
N TYR A 113 -1.97 -0.78 12.57
CA TYR A 113 -1.32 -0.02 13.62
C TYR A 113 -1.52 -0.75 14.95
N LEU A 114 -0.49 -0.70 15.80
CA LEU A 114 -0.54 -1.20 17.16
C LEU A 114 0.04 -0.15 18.08
N ASN A 115 -0.73 0.22 19.09
CA ASN A 115 -0.32 1.14 20.11
C ASN A 115 -0.30 0.46 21.48
N TYR A 116 0.86 0.41 22.11
CA TYR A 116 1.00 0.08 23.51
C TYR A 116 0.51 1.25 24.37
N THR A 117 -0.43 1.00 25.28
CA THR A 117 -1.04 2.00 26.17
C THR A 117 -0.65 1.83 27.64
N GLY A 118 0.21 0.86 27.97
CA GLY A 118 0.72 0.72 29.33
C GLY A 118 1.77 1.77 29.69
N ASP A 119 2.06 1.92 30.98
CA ASP A 119 2.97 2.97 31.48
C ASP A 119 4.44 2.76 31.03
N THR A 120 4.94 1.53 31.19
CA THR A 120 6.29 1.13 30.79
C THR A 120 6.34 -0.36 30.50
N VAL A 121 7.17 -0.77 29.54
CA VAL A 121 7.55 -2.17 29.35
C VAL A 121 8.93 -2.36 29.94
N GLU A 122 9.01 -3.07 31.07
CA GLU A 122 10.30 -3.42 31.69
C GLU A 122 11.12 -4.29 30.73
N GLY A 123 12.40 -3.96 30.55
CA GLY A 123 13.31 -4.71 29.66
C GLY A 123 13.17 -4.39 28.17
N ILE A 124 12.29 -3.47 27.75
CA ILE A 124 12.07 -3.16 26.32
C ILE A 124 13.34 -2.71 25.57
N GLN A 125 14.31 -2.17 26.30
CA GLN A 125 15.61 -1.76 25.75
C GLN A 125 16.43 -2.93 25.26
N ASP A 126 16.18 -4.13 25.80
CA ASP A 126 16.87 -5.38 25.48
C ASP A 126 16.12 -6.20 24.41
N VAL A 127 15.05 -5.65 23.83
CA VAL A 127 14.32 -6.30 22.72
C VAL A 127 14.99 -5.95 21.40
N ASP A 128 15.62 -6.96 20.82
CA ASP A 128 16.29 -6.85 19.53
C ASP A 128 15.34 -7.05 18.35
N GLU A 129 14.23 -7.76 18.54
CA GLU A 129 13.28 -8.11 17.50
C GLU A 129 11.87 -8.22 18.05
N ILE A 130 10.88 -7.80 17.25
CA ILE A 130 9.48 -8.18 17.45
C ILE A 130 8.87 -8.60 16.12
N LYS A 131 8.06 -9.66 16.18
CA LYS A 131 7.35 -10.21 15.03
C LYS A 131 5.85 -10.16 15.29
N TYR A 132 5.13 -9.63 14.31
CA TYR A 132 3.68 -9.58 14.31
C TYR A 132 3.14 -10.39 13.14
N THR A 133 2.08 -11.14 13.37
CA THR A 133 1.33 -11.86 12.34
C THR A 133 -0.12 -11.38 12.39
N ILE A 134 -0.60 -10.89 11.27
CA ILE A 134 -2.01 -10.56 11.06
C ILE A 134 -2.61 -11.66 10.20
N THR A 135 -3.60 -12.36 10.72
CA THR A 135 -4.36 -13.36 9.99
C THR A 135 -5.69 -12.74 9.57
N ILE A 136 -5.99 -12.80 8.28
CA ILE A 136 -7.25 -12.32 7.68
C ILE A 136 -7.87 -13.50 6.94
N ASP A 137 -9.01 -14.00 7.42
CA ASP A 137 -9.73 -15.12 6.79
C ASP A 137 -8.83 -16.35 6.50
N GLY A 138 -7.83 -16.57 7.36
CA GLY A 138 -6.86 -17.66 7.25
C GLY A 138 -5.59 -17.34 6.45
N GLU A 139 -5.48 -16.14 5.86
CA GLU A 139 -4.26 -15.68 5.19
C GLU A 139 -3.37 -14.89 6.16
N ASP A 140 -2.11 -15.32 6.27
CA ASP A 140 -1.14 -14.70 7.18
C ASP A 140 -0.30 -13.60 6.52
N ILE A 141 -0.16 -12.50 7.24
CA ILE A 141 0.68 -11.34 6.91
C ILE A 141 1.65 -11.18 8.07
N THR A 142 2.93 -11.41 7.81
CA THR A 142 3.96 -11.30 8.84
C THR A 142 4.79 -10.04 8.64
N SER A 143 5.09 -9.36 9.74
CA SER A 143 5.93 -8.18 9.80
C SER A 143 6.92 -8.29 10.94
N GLU A 144 8.18 -8.01 10.66
CA GLU A 144 9.30 -8.16 11.60
C GLU A 144 10.04 -6.84 11.71
N PHE A 145 10.32 -6.42 12.94
CA PHE A 145 11.04 -5.19 13.24
C PHE A 145 12.28 -5.49 14.07
N PHE A 146 13.41 -4.97 13.63
CA PHE A 146 14.71 -5.21 14.25
C PHE A 146 15.31 -3.94 14.85
N GLY A 147 15.91 -4.10 16.02
CA GLY A 147 16.55 -3.06 16.80
C GLY A 147 15.56 -2.23 17.60
N ASN A 148 15.97 -1.87 18.83
CA ASN A 148 15.14 -1.20 19.82
C ASN A 148 14.34 0.00 19.27
N ARG A 149 14.95 0.87 18.45
CA ARG A 149 14.25 2.03 17.89
C ARG A 149 13.03 1.62 17.04
N GLN A 150 13.19 0.63 16.17
CA GLN A 150 12.11 0.21 15.27
C GLN A 150 11.02 -0.53 16.03
N VAL A 151 11.40 -1.37 16.99
CA VAL A 151 10.48 -2.02 17.93
C VAL A 151 9.64 -0.96 18.63
N MET A 152 10.26 0.04 19.24
CA MET A 152 9.57 1.14 19.92
C MET A 152 8.70 1.98 18.97
N GLU A 153 9.16 2.27 17.76
CA GLU A 153 8.36 2.98 16.75
C GLU A 153 7.12 2.17 16.35
N SER A 154 7.23 0.85 16.22
CA SER A 154 6.10 -0.03 15.93
C SER A 154 5.07 -0.02 17.06
N LEU A 155 5.52 -0.10 18.32
CA LEU A 155 4.66 -0.14 19.51
C LEU A 155 3.99 1.20 19.83
N LEU A 156 4.50 2.31 19.31
CA LEU A 156 3.94 3.65 19.51
C LEU A 156 3.12 4.11 18.29
N SER A 157 2.70 3.19 17.42
CA SER A 157 2.00 3.48 16.15
C SER A 157 2.70 4.47 15.22
N LYS A 158 4.04 4.62 15.32
CA LYS A 158 4.82 5.48 14.42
C LYS A 158 5.22 4.76 13.13
N ARG A 159 5.10 3.43 13.11
CA ARG A 159 5.29 2.57 11.94
C ARG A 159 4.11 1.61 11.79
N ASN A 160 3.66 1.43 10.56
CA ASN A 160 2.62 0.46 10.24
C ASN A 160 3.20 -0.94 10.31
N LEU A 161 2.41 -1.90 10.81
CA LEU A 161 2.77 -3.30 10.76
C LEU A 161 2.65 -3.82 9.32
N SER A 162 1.59 -3.50 8.57
CA SER A 162 1.26 -4.18 7.29
C SER A 162 1.37 -3.33 6.02
N HIS A 163 2.23 -2.31 5.97
CA HIS A 163 2.24 -1.25 4.93
C HIS A 163 2.17 -1.73 3.46
N GLY A 164 2.56 -2.97 3.16
CA GLY A 164 2.65 -3.51 1.79
C GLY A 164 1.61 -4.57 1.39
N LYS A 165 0.50 -4.73 2.12
CA LYS A 165 -0.56 -5.68 1.71
C LYS A 165 -1.64 -4.95 0.93
N TYR A 166 -1.83 -5.39 -0.31
CA TYR A 166 -2.70 -4.75 -1.27
C TYR A 166 -3.70 -5.75 -1.86
N TYR A 167 -4.92 -5.30 -2.10
CA TYR A 167 -6.00 -6.10 -2.69
C TYR A 167 -6.21 -5.71 -4.15
N TYR A 168 -6.41 -6.69 -5.02
CA TYR A 168 -6.55 -6.52 -6.47
C TYR A 168 -8.00 -6.74 -6.91
N LYS A 169 -8.35 -6.23 -8.10
CA LYS A 169 -9.74 -6.24 -8.61
C LYS A 169 -10.20 -7.62 -9.12
N ASP A 170 -9.29 -8.55 -9.38
CA ASP A 170 -9.67 -9.88 -9.89
C ASP A 170 -10.16 -10.80 -8.77
N SER A 171 -11.09 -11.69 -9.11
CA SER A 171 -11.74 -12.62 -8.17
C SER A 171 -10.81 -13.70 -7.62
N GLU A 172 -9.57 -13.75 -8.07
CA GLU A 172 -8.58 -14.79 -7.73
C GLU A 172 -7.58 -14.30 -6.67
N ARG A 173 -7.46 -12.99 -6.49
CA ARG A 173 -6.63 -12.35 -5.46
C ARG A 173 -7.52 -11.88 -4.32
N SER A 174 -7.05 -12.06 -3.09
CA SER A 174 -7.78 -11.98 -1.83
C SER A 174 -8.94 -10.96 -1.81
N GLN A 175 -10.11 -11.37 -1.33
CA GLN A 175 -11.23 -10.44 -1.14
C GLN A 175 -10.90 -9.44 -0.03
N ALA A 176 -11.33 -8.19 -0.18
CA ALA A 176 -11.20 -7.21 0.90
C ALA A 176 -12.00 -7.70 2.13
N PRO A 177 -11.43 -7.59 3.34
CA PRO A 177 -12.12 -7.98 4.57
C PRO A 177 -13.48 -7.29 4.71
N THR A 178 -14.45 -8.04 5.20
CA THR A 178 -15.83 -7.62 5.41
C THR A 178 -16.20 -7.68 6.89
N ASP A 179 -17.42 -7.28 7.23
CA ASP A 179 -17.98 -7.35 8.60
C ASP A 179 -17.97 -8.79 9.15
N SER A 180 -17.99 -9.78 8.27
CA SER A 180 -17.92 -11.21 8.63
C SER A 180 -16.50 -11.77 8.66
N SER A 181 -15.48 -10.99 8.23
CA SER A 181 -14.11 -11.48 8.19
C SER A 181 -13.55 -11.70 9.59
N GLU A 182 -12.80 -12.78 9.75
CA GLU A 182 -12.07 -13.09 10.97
C GLU A 182 -10.67 -12.50 10.89
N ILE A 183 -10.41 -11.50 11.71
CA ILE A 183 -9.14 -10.78 11.72
C ILE A 183 -8.48 -10.90 13.09
N LEU A 184 -7.25 -11.41 13.10
CA LEU A 184 -6.46 -11.65 14.31
C LEU A 184 -5.08 -11.03 14.16
N LEU A 185 -4.67 -10.23 15.13
CA LEU A 185 -3.30 -9.74 15.25
C LEU A 185 -2.61 -10.47 16.40
N LYS A 186 -1.51 -11.15 16.09
CA LYS A 186 -0.75 -11.95 17.05
C LYS A 186 0.71 -11.54 17.07
N SER A 187 1.32 -11.60 18.25
CA SER A 187 2.75 -11.51 18.47
C SER A 187 3.14 -12.64 19.41
N GLU A 188 4.13 -13.46 19.05
CA GLU A 188 4.52 -14.63 19.84
C GLU A 188 6.02 -14.88 19.79
N GLY A 189 6.53 -15.61 20.79
CA GLY A 189 7.95 -15.98 20.87
C GLY A 189 8.88 -14.86 21.34
N ASN A 190 8.34 -13.74 21.82
CA ASN A 190 9.11 -12.62 22.34
C ASN A 190 9.67 -12.93 23.73
N ALA A 191 10.87 -12.43 24.02
CA ALA A 191 11.52 -12.60 25.32
C ALA A 191 10.79 -11.88 26.47
N ILE A 192 10.01 -10.84 26.16
CA ILE A 192 9.20 -10.10 27.12
C ILE A 192 7.75 -10.55 26.97
N ASP A 193 7.18 -11.08 28.05
CA ASP A 193 5.84 -11.67 28.04
C ASP A 193 4.74 -10.70 27.59
N VAL A 194 4.81 -9.42 27.99
CA VAL A 194 3.78 -8.43 27.58
C VAL A 194 3.77 -8.19 26.06
N LEU A 195 4.85 -8.52 25.35
CA LEU A 195 4.90 -8.42 23.89
C LEU A 195 4.34 -9.67 23.21
N ASN A 196 4.00 -10.72 23.96
CA ASN A 196 3.29 -11.89 23.47
C ASN A 196 1.79 -11.67 23.68
N PHE A 197 1.05 -11.52 22.59
CA PHE A 197 -0.37 -11.20 22.66
C PHE A 197 -1.14 -11.68 21.45
N GLU A 198 -2.46 -11.66 21.59
CA GLU A 198 -3.42 -11.98 20.54
C GLU A 198 -4.62 -11.03 20.66
N ILE A 199 -4.89 -10.26 19.60
CA ILE A 199 -5.94 -9.25 19.55
C ILE A 199 -6.86 -9.58 18.38
N LYS A 200 -8.12 -9.88 18.68
CA LYS A 200 -9.16 -10.00 17.66
C LYS A 200 -9.63 -8.61 17.24
N LEU A 201 -9.63 -8.34 15.93
CA LEU A 201 -10.13 -7.09 15.37
C LEU A 201 -11.54 -7.30 14.85
N ASN A 202 -12.44 -6.38 15.17
CA ASN A 202 -13.82 -6.38 14.68
C ASN A 202 -14.09 -5.05 13.99
N LYS A 203 -15.03 -5.03 13.04
CA LYS A 203 -15.40 -3.81 12.34
C LYS A 203 -15.81 -2.72 13.34
N ALA A 204 -15.27 -1.51 13.15
CA ALA A 204 -15.66 -0.34 13.92
C ALA A 204 -17.10 0.04 13.56
N ASN A 205 -17.94 0.28 14.57
CA ASN A 205 -19.34 0.70 14.42
C ASN A 205 -19.45 2.21 14.18
#